data_AF-A0A7Y1VXD4-F1
#
_entry.id   AF-A0A7Y1VXD4-F1
#
_cell.length_a   1.000
_cell.length_b   1.000
_cell.length_c   1.000
_cell.angle_alpha   90.00
_cell.angle_beta   90.00
_cell.angle_gamma   90.00
#
_symmetry.space_group_name_H-M   'P 1'
#
loop_
_entity.id
_entity.type
_entity.pdbx_description
1 polymer ?
#
loop_
_entity_poly.entity_id
_entity_poly.type
_entity_poly.pdbx_seq_one_letter_code
_entity_poly.pdbx_strand_id
1 'polypeptide(L)'
;MAQIEENKLITRDWLAIERTRLANERTFLAYFRTFIVFLSSGFAIIKLEILQEIEYLGYVLTSLAPIILIIGVARFYYVRKHTRRFYKFKEKED
;
A
#
# COMPACT_ATOMS: atom_id res chain seq x y z
N MET A 1 24.48 -31.24 -13.41
CA MET A 1 23.06 -31.31 -13.00
C MET A 1 22.76 -30.39 -11.83
N ALA A 2 23.59 -30.33 -10.78
CA ALA A 2 23.42 -29.42 -9.62
C ALA A 2 23.28 -27.92 -9.98
N GLN A 3 24.02 -27.40 -10.96
CA GLN A 3 24.00 -25.97 -11.32
C GLN A 3 22.67 -25.48 -11.96
N ILE A 4 21.89 -26.39 -12.55
CA ILE A 4 20.57 -26.05 -13.14
C ILE A 4 19.52 -25.92 -12.04
N GLU A 5 19.64 -26.72 -10.97
CA GLU A 5 18.69 -26.74 -9.87
C GLU A 5 18.81 -25.49 -8.99
N GLU A 6 20.04 -25.02 -8.74
CA GLU A 6 20.31 -23.80 -7.98
C GLU A 6 19.81 -22.53 -8.68
N ASN A 7 20.06 -22.39 -10.00
CA ASN A 7 19.59 -21.24 -10.77
C ASN A 7 18.04 -21.17 -10.84
N LYS A 8 17.39 -22.34 -10.91
CA LYS A 8 15.93 -22.45 -10.89
C LYS A 8 15.33 -22.09 -9.54
N LEU A 9 16.01 -22.40 -8.43
CA LEU A 9 15.61 -21.99 -7.08
C LEU A 9 15.71 -20.46 -6.92
N ILE A 10 16.84 -19.85 -7.33
CA ILE A 10 17.04 -18.39 -7.30
C ILE A 10 15.96 -17.64 -8.08
N THR A 11 15.62 -18.12 -9.29
CA THR A 11 14.60 -17.49 -10.15
C THR A 11 13.19 -17.57 -9.54
N ARG A 12 12.85 -18.69 -8.89
CA ARG A 12 11.55 -18.89 -8.22
C ARG A 12 11.41 -18.00 -6.99
N ASP A 13 12.46 -17.87 -6.21
CA ASP A 13 12.49 -17.02 -5.01
C ASP A 13 12.38 -15.54 -5.38
N TRP A 14 13.08 -15.11 -6.43
CA TRP A 14 12.94 -13.76 -6.97
C TRP A 14 11.51 -13.47 -7.42
N LEU A 15 10.90 -14.39 -8.18
CA LEU A 15 9.51 -14.25 -8.64
C LEU A 15 8.51 -14.29 -7.47
N ALA A 16 8.80 -15.01 -6.39
CA ALA A 16 7.99 -14.99 -5.17
C ALA A 16 8.04 -13.62 -4.47
N ILE A 17 9.22 -13.03 -4.33
CA ILE A 17 9.41 -11.69 -3.73
C ILE A 17 8.69 -10.63 -4.56
N GLU A 18 8.81 -10.66 -5.89
CA GLU A 18 8.16 -9.68 -6.77
C GLU A 18 6.63 -9.76 -6.68
N ARG A 19 6.06 -10.96 -6.61
CA ARG A 19 4.61 -11.15 -6.41
C ARG A 19 4.14 -10.57 -5.08
N THR A 20 4.90 -10.76 -4.00
CA THR A 20 4.59 -10.15 -2.70
C THR A 20 4.70 -8.62 -2.75
N ARG A 21 5.71 -8.08 -3.45
CA ARG A 21 5.86 -6.63 -3.63
C ARG A 21 4.69 -6.02 -4.41
N LEU A 22 4.32 -6.63 -5.53
CA LEU A 22 3.21 -6.20 -6.38
C LEU A 22 1.87 -6.25 -5.63
N ALA A 23 1.65 -7.28 -4.81
CA ALA A 23 0.45 -7.37 -3.97
C ALA A 23 0.39 -6.25 -2.90
N ASN A 24 1.54 -5.87 -2.34
CA ASN A 24 1.65 -4.74 -1.43
C ASN A 24 1.35 -3.40 -2.11
N GLU A 25 1.96 -3.16 -3.26
CA GLU A 25 1.72 -1.96 -4.07
C GLU A 25 0.25 -1.86 -4.46
N ARG A 26 -0.37 -2.96 -4.89
CA ARG A 26 -1.82 -3.03 -5.15
C ARG A 26 -2.64 -2.60 -3.95
N THR A 27 -2.27 -3.06 -2.75
CA THR A 27 -3.04 -2.70 -1.56
C THR A 27 -2.85 -1.22 -1.21
N PHE A 28 -1.64 -0.69 -1.33
CA PHE A 28 -1.38 0.74 -1.18
C PHE A 28 -2.21 1.58 -2.17
N LEU A 29 -2.24 1.17 -3.44
CA LEU A 29 -3.06 1.84 -4.47
C LEU A 29 -4.57 1.75 -4.17
N ALA A 30 -5.03 0.69 -3.51
CA ALA A 30 -6.41 0.60 -3.04
C ALA A 30 -6.71 1.64 -1.94
N TYR A 31 -5.81 1.81 -0.96
CA TYR A 31 -5.93 2.88 0.05
C TYR A 31 -5.87 4.27 -0.58
N PHE A 32 -4.99 4.47 -1.56
CA PHE A 32 -4.88 5.73 -2.29
C PHE A 32 -6.16 6.05 -3.09
N ARG A 33 -6.76 5.05 -3.72
CA ARG A 33 -8.06 5.20 -4.40
C ARG A 33 -9.14 5.64 -3.42
N THR A 34 -9.26 4.97 -2.27
CA THR A 34 -10.25 5.36 -1.26
C THR A 34 -10.00 6.77 -0.74
N PHE A 35 -8.74 7.16 -0.56
CA PHE A 35 -8.38 8.53 -0.19
C PHE A 35 -8.89 9.56 -1.20
N ILE A 36 -8.62 9.37 -2.50
CA ILE A 36 -9.07 10.30 -3.55
C ILE A 36 -10.60 10.40 -3.57
N VAL A 37 -11.31 9.27 -3.48
CA VAL A 37 -12.78 9.27 -3.52
C VAL A 37 -13.32 10.09 -2.34
N PHE A 38 -12.88 9.80 -1.11
CA PHE A 38 -13.34 10.53 0.07
C PHE A 38 -12.99 12.02 0.03
N LEU A 39 -11.77 12.34 -0.39
CA LEU A 39 -11.33 13.73 -0.51
C LEU A 39 -12.15 14.48 -1.55
N SER A 40 -12.33 13.90 -2.74
CA SER A 40 -13.09 14.51 -3.84
C SER A 40 -14.56 14.70 -3.48
N SER A 41 -15.19 13.70 -2.86
CA SER A 41 -16.57 13.79 -2.38
C SER A 41 -16.72 14.82 -1.27
N GLY A 42 -15.78 14.87 -0.31
CA GLY A 42 -15.78 15.86 0.76
C GLY A 42 -15.70 17.28 0.21
N PHE A 43 -14.75 17.54 -0.70
CA PHE A 43 -14.62 18.84 -1.37
C PHE A 43 -15.84 19.21 -2.23
N ALA A 44 -16.42 18.24 -2.94
CA ALA A 44 -17.62 18.48 -3.73
C ALA A 44 -18.79 18.92 -2.84
N ILE A 45 -18.98 18.28 -1.68
CA ILE A 45 -20.04 18.64 -0.72
C ILE A 45 -19.80 20.05 -0.16
N ILE A 46 -18.58 20.36 0.29
CA ILE A 46 -18.26 21.68 0.88
C ILE A 46 -18.47 22.82 -0.12
N LYS A 47 -18.18 22.58 -1.41
CA LYS A 47 -18.21 23.64 -2.43
C LYS A 47 -19.60 23.89 -3.03
N LEU A 48 -20.53 22.94 -2.91
CA LEU A 48 -21.83 23.03 -3.54
C LEU A 48 -22.86 23.63 -2.57
N GLU A 49 -23.36 24.83 -2.89
CA GLU A 49 -24.35 25.54 -2.07
C GLU A 49 -25.65 24.75 -1.85
N ILE A 50 -26.06 23.93 -2.82
CA ILE A 50 -27.25 23.06 -2.70
C ILE A 50 -27.09 21.96 -1.63
N LEU A 51 -25.88 21.69 -1.13
CA LEU A 51 -25.59 20.68 -0.10
C LEU A 51 -25.21 21.29 1.25
N GLN A 52 -25.53 22.56 1.51
CA GLN A 52 -25.22 23.24 2.78
C GLN A 52 -25.76 22.50 4.02
N GLU A 53 -26.94 21.89 3.94
CA GLU A 53 -27.51 21.10 5.05
C GLU A 53 -26.60 19.93 5.47
N ILE A 54 -25.77 19.42 4.55
CA ILE A 54 -24.86 18.30 4.79
C ILE A 54 -23.38 18.71 4.77
N GLU A 55 -23.07 20.01 4.83
CA GLU A 55 -21.69 20.50 4.79
C GLU A 55 -20.80 19.86 5.87
N TYR A 56 -21.36 19.57 7.04
CA TYR A 56 -20.69 18.82 8.12
C TYR A 56 -20.14 17.47 7.64
N LEU A 57 -20.88 16.73 6.80
CA LEU A 57 -20.39 15.48 6.22
C LEU A 57 -19.20 15.73 5.31
N GLY A 58 -19.18 16.84 4.57
CA GLY A 58 -18.04 17.25 3.75
C GLY A 58 -16.75 17.40 4.57
N TYR A 59 -16.82 18.05 5.73
CA TYR A 59 -15.68 18.15 6.65
C TYR A 59 -15.27 16.80 7.23
N VAL A 60 -16.23 15.94 7.60
CA VAL A 60 -15.95 14.58 8.10
C VAL A 60 -15.23 13.75 7.03
N LEU A 61 -15.73 13.73 5.79
CA LEU A 61 -15.09 13.00 4.68
C LEU A 61 -13.68 13.52 4.39
N THR A 62 -13.52 14.84 4.36
CA THR A 62 -12.23 15.50 4.10
C THR A 62 -11.22 15.22 5.21
N SER A 63 -11.66 15.17 6.48
CA SER A 63 -10.82 14.83 7.62
C SER A 63 -10.48 13.33 7.68
N LEU A 64 -11.40 12.46 7.25
CA LEU A 64 -11.16 11.01 7.21
C LEU A 64 -10.19 10.60 6.09
N ALA A 65 -10.18 11.33 4.97
CA ALA A 65 -9.30 11.07 3.84
C ALA A 65 -7.81 10.94 4.24
N PRO A 66 -7.16 11.91 4.91
CA PRO A 66 -5.76 11.79 5.32
C PRO A 66 -5.53 10.63 6.31
N ILE A 67 -6.51 10.29 7.16
CA ILE A 67 -6.41 9.15 8.07
C ILE A 67 -6.27 7.84 7.27
N ILE A 68 -7.11 7.65 6.25
CA ILE A 68 -7.05 6.48 5.35
C ILE A 68 -5.69 6.42 4.63
N LEU A 69 -5.20 7.56 4.15
CA LEU A 69 -3.91 7.64 3.46
C LEU A 69 -2.75 7.28 4.39
N ILE A 70 -2.74 7.81 5.63
CA ILE A 70 -1.72 7.50 6.64
C ILE A 70 -1.69 6.00 6.94
N ILE A 71 -2.85 5.36 7.11
CA ILE A 71 -2.93 3.90 7.31
C ILE A 71 -2.34 3.15 6.12
N GLY A 72 -2.70 3.53 4.89
CA GLY A 72 -2.17 2.90 3.67
C GLY A 72 -0.65 3.03 3.56
N VAL A 73 -0.11 4.21 3.85
CA VAL A 73 1.33 4.50 3.84
C VAL A 73 2.05 3.71 4.94
N ALA A 74 1.55 3.75 6.18
CA ALA A 74 2.13 3.03 7.31
C ALA A 74 2.19 1.51 7.03
N ARG A 75 1.11 0.93 6.48
CA ARG A 75 1.06 -0.48 6.09
C ARG A 75 2.09 -0.79 5.00
N PHE A 76 2.21 0.05 3.99
CA PHE A 76 3.18 -0.14 2.91
C PHE A 76 4.62 -0.19 3.45
N TYR A 77 4.98 0.74 4.34
CA TYR A 77 6.30 0.74 4.98
C TYR A 77 6.51 -0.44 5.93
N TYR A 78 5.51 -0.81 6.73
CA TYR A 78 5.60 -1.94 7.66
C TYR A 78 5.97 -3.24 6.93
N VAL A 79 5.26 -3.55 5.85
CA VAL A 79 5.50 -4.80 5.11
C VAL A 79 6.81 -4.73 4.31
N ARG A 80 7.14 -3.57 3.73
CA ARG A 80 8.44 -3.37 3.04
C ARG A 80 9.63 -3.54 3.98
N LYS A 81 9.49 -3.19 5.26
CA LYS A 81 10.54 -3.33 6.28
C LYS A 81 10.78 -4.78 6.71
N HIS A 82 9.73 -5.62 6.72
CA HIS A 82 9.83 -7.02 7.16
C HIS A 82 10.66 -7.90 6.21
N THR A 83 10.64 -7.64 4.89
CA THR A 83 11.36 -8.47 3.90
C THR A 83 12.88 -8.33 3.98
N ARG A 84 13.41 -7.22 4.52
CA ARG A 84 14.88 -7.00 4.57
C ARG A 84 15.62 -7.76 5.67
N ARG A 85 14.93 -8.34 6.67
CA ARG A 85 15.61 -9.04 7.77
C ARG A 85 15.91 -10.52 7.48
N PHE A 86 15.27 -11.14 6.50
CA PHE A 86 15.42 -12.57 6.26
C PHE A 86 16.54 -12.97 5.27
N TYR A 87 17.14 -12.02 4.55
CA TYR A 87 18.22 -12.34 3.60
C TYR A 87 19.64 -12.13 4.14
N LYS A 88 19.79 -11.48 5.31
CA LYS A 88 21.12 -11.22 5.91
C LYS A 88 21.66 -12.37 6.77
N PHE A 89 20.94 -13.49 6.87
CA PHE A 89 21.36 -14.67 7.63
C PHE A 89 22.00 -15.76 6.77
N LYS A 90 21.90 -15.69 5.44
CA LYS A 90 22.39 -16.75 4.54
C LYS A 90 23.73 -16.45 3.84
N GLU A 91 24.37 -15.34 4.18
CA GLU A 91 25.67 -14.92 3.61
C GLU A 91 26.82 -15.03 4.64
N LYS A 92 26.58 -15.69 5.78
CA LYS A 92 27.56 -15.88 6.85
C LYS A 92 27.88 -17.34 7.19
N GLU A 93 27.34 -18.30 6.45
CA GLU A 93 27.60 -19.74 6.64
C GLU A 93 28.22 -20.43 5.42
N ASP A 94 28.59 -19.70 4.37
CA ASP A 94 29.44 -20.17 3.27
C ASP A 94 30.78 -19.44 3.25
#